data_AF-A0A4U8TS46-F1
#
_entry.id   AF-A0A4U8TS46-F1
#
_cell.length_a   1.000
_cell.length_b   1.000
_cell.length_c   1.000
_cell.angle_alpha   90.00
_cell.angle_beta   90.00
_cell.angle_gamma   90.00
#
_symmetry.space_group_name_H-M   'P 1'
#
loop_
_entity.id
_entity.type
_entity.pdbx_description
1 polymer ?
#
loop_
_entity_poly.entity_id
_entity_poly.type
_entity_poly.pdbx_seq_one_letter_code
_entity_poly.pdbx_strand_id
1 'polypeptide(L)' 'MQKKYLCSFGDMRLNLSALRYYQQALNMNVFDDIFIYNECSLNLNFRNKMKDKMYINAGGG' A
#
# COMPACT_ATOMS: atom_id res chain seq x y z
N MET A 1 -20.41 -4.43 -15.65
CA MET A 1 -19.36 -3.39 -15.60
C MET A 1 -18.23 -3.92 -14.72
N GLN A 2 -16.97 -3.85 -15.18
CA GLN A 2 -15.82 -4.33 -14.41
C GLN A 2 -15.33 -3.23 -13.47
N LYS A 3 -15.14 -3.59 -12.18
CA LYS A 3 -14.61 -2.65 -11.18
C LYS A 3 -13.15 -2.29 -11.48
N LYS A 4 -12.81 -1.02 -11.29
CA LYS A 4 -11.46 -0.47 -11.47
C LYS A 4 -10.88 -0.11 -10.12
N TYR A 5 -9.72 -0.67 -9.83
CA TYR A 5 -9.03 -0.51 -8.56
C TYR A 5 -7.71 0.22 -8.77
N LEU A 6 -7.38 1.12 -7.86
CA LEU A 6 -6.03 1.64 -7.72
C LEU A 6 -5.39 1.02 -6.47
N CYS A 7 -4.24 0.34 -6.63
CA CYS A 7 -3.48 -0.22 -5.52
C CYS A 7 -2.02 0.18 -5.65
N SER A 8 -1.46 0.76 -4.59
CA SER A 8 -0.04 1.12 -4.53
C SER A 8 0.54 0.85 -3.14
N PHE A 9 1.82 0.49 -3.12
CA PHE A 9 2.62 0.39 -1.91
C PHE A 9 3.83 1.30 -2.07
N GLY A 10 4.09 2.15 -1.08
CA GLY A 10 5.20 3.10 -1.12
C GLY A 10 5.91 3.22 0.23
N ASP A 11 7.13 3.72 0.18
CA ASP A 11 7.94 4.03 1.35
C ASP A 11 7.25 5.09 2.24
N MET A 12 7.25 4.89 3.56
CA MET A 12 6.67 5.84 4.53
C MET A 12 7.19 7.27 4.37
N ARG A 13 8.45 7.44 3.93
CA ARG A 13 9.06 8.77 3.69
C ARG A 13 8.35 9.53 2.56
N LEU A 14 7.60 8.83 1.71
CA LEU A 14 6.84 9.39 0.60
C LEU A 14 5.38 9.68 0.97
N ASN A 15 5.00 9.70 2.25
CA ASN A 15 3.61 9.92 2.69
C ASN A 15 2.96 11.17 2.10
N LEU A 16 3.71 12.28 1.97
CA LEU A 16 3.18 13.50 1.35
C LEU A 16 2.89 13.31 -0.13
N SER A 17 3.76 12.60 -0.85
CA SER A 17 3.57 12.24 -2.26
C SER A 17 2.41 11.26 -2.42
N ALA A 18 2.27 10.30 -1.51
CA ALA A 18 1.16 9.34 -1.47
C ALA A 18 -0.19 10.05 -1.28
N LEU A 19 -0.25 11.07 -0.41
CA LEU A 19 -1.46 11.89 -0.24
C LEU A 19 -1.81 12.67 -1.51
N ARG A 20 -0.82 13.29 -2.17
CA ARG A 20 -1.04 13.99 -3.44
C ARG A 20 -1.54 13.05 -4.52
N TYR A 21 -0.95 11.86 -4.59
CA TYR A 21 -1.35 10.81 -5.53
C TYR A 21 -2.79 10.35 -5.28
N TYR A 22 -3.17 10.15 -4.02
CA TYR A 22 -4.54 9.82 -3.63
C TYR A 22 -5.55 10.88 -4.07
N GLN A 23 -5.25 12.16 -3.81
CA GLN A 23 -6.11 13.27 -4.21
C GLN A 23 -6.30 13.35 -5.72
N GLN A 24 -5.22 13.13 -6.49
CA GLN A 24 -5.30 13.07 -7.94
C GLN A 24 -6.19 11.92 -8.42
N ALA A 25 -6.05 10.73 -7.83
CA ALA A 25 -6.86 9.57 -8.17
C ALA A 25 -8.36 9.77 -7.85
N LEU A 26 -8.68 10.43 -6.73
CA LEU A 26 -10.06 10.84 -6.42
C LEU A 26 -10.61 11.81 -7.48
N ASN A 27 -9.83 12.84 -7.84
CA ASN A 27 -10.25 13.85 -8.82
C ASN A 27 -10.47 13.26 -10.21
N MET A 28 -9.80 12.16 -10.55
CA MET A 28 -10.02 11.45 -11.81
C MET A 28 -11.39 10.77 -11.88
N ASN A 29 -11.98 10.41 -10.73
CA ASN A 29 -13.28 9.73 -10.64
C ASN A 29 -13.41 8.50 -11.56
N VAL A 30 -12.32 7.75 -11.71
CA VAL A 30 -12.22 6.57 -12.60
C VAL A 30 -12.19 5.25 -11.82
N PHE A 31 -11.79 5.29 -10.55
CA PHE A 31 -11.60 4.12 -9.71
C PHE A 31 -12.77 3.96 -8.73
N ASP A 32 -13.24 2.72 -8.57
CA ASP A 32 -14.27 2.38 -7.59
C ASP A 32 -13.71 2.35 -6.16
N ASP A 33 -12.47 1.85 -6.01
CA ASP A 33 -11.77 1.81 -4.73
C ASP A 33 -10.28 2.13 -4.91
N ILE A 34 -9.69 2.84 -3.94
CA ILE A 34 -8.27 3.25 -3.93
C ILE A 34 -7.61 2.77 -2.64
N PHE A 35 -6.52 2.02 -2.79
CA PHE A 35 -5.72 1.45 -1.72
C PHE A 35 -4.27 1.93 -1.82
N ILE A 36 -3.82 2.73 -0.87
CA ILE A 36 -2.43 3.18 -0.79
C ILE A 36 -1.85 2.76 0.54
N TYR A 37 -0.83 1.92 0.49
CA TYR A 37 -0.19 1.33 1.65
C TYR A 37 1.26 1.83 1.80
N ASN A 38 1.74 1.78 3.03
CA ASN A 38 3.15 1.90 3.39
C ASN A 38 3.46 0.86 4.48
N GLU A 39 4.70 0.84 4.96
CA GLU A 39 5.17 -0.08 5.99
C GLU A 39 4.33 0.00 7.28
N CYS A 40 3.78 1.17 7.59
CA CYS A 40 2.98 1.44 8.78
C CYS A 40 1.49 1.13 8.63
N SER A 41 0.94 1.21 7.42
CA SER A 41 -0.50 1.06 7.14
C SER A 41 -0.91 -0.32 6.62
N LEU A 42 0.03 -1.27 6.57
CA LEU A 42 -0.29 -2.67 6.31
C LEU A 42 -1.25 -3.22 7.38
N ASN A 43 -2.40 -3.68 6.92
CA ASN A 43 -3.43 -4.33 7.72
C ASN A 43 -2.85 -5.46 8.61
N LEU A 44 -3.38 -5.59 9.83
CA LEU A 44 -2.91 -6.57 10.82
C LEU A 44 -2.96 -8.02 10.32
N ASN A 45 -4.00 -8.40 9.56
CA ASN A 45 -4.11 -9.72 8.94
C ASN A 45 -3.02 -9.96 7.88
N PHE A 46 -2.66 -8.95 7.09
CA PHE A 46 -1.56 -9.04 6.13
C PHE A 46 -0.23 -9.24 6.88
N ARG A 47 0.05 -8.41 7.90
CA ARG A 47 1.24 -8.54 8.75
C ARG A 47 1.33 -9.93 9.38
N ASN A 48 0.22 -10.44 9.90
CA ASN A 48 0.17 -11.76 10.53
C ASN A 48 0.43 -12.90 9.52
N LYS A 49 -0.14 -12.83 8.31
CA LYS A 49 0.10 -13.85 7.26
C LYS A 49 1.51 -13.83 6.67
N MET A 50 2.16 -12.66 6.65
CA MET A 50 3.49 -12.47 6.07
C MET A 50 4.61 -12.50 7.10
N LYS A 51 4.30 -12.57 8.40
CA LYS A 51 5.26 -12.56 9.51
C LYS A 51 6.37 -13.59 9.31
N ASP A 52 6.01 -14.82 8.95
CA ASP A 52 6.98 -15.91 8.77
C ASP A 52 7.85 -15.74 7.51
N LYS A 53 7.42 -14.91 6.56
CA LYS A 53 8.15 -14.59 5.31
C LYS A 53 8.98 -13.31 5.40
N MET A 54 8.62 -12.37 6.28
CA MET A 54 9.36 -11.13 6.51
C MET A 54 10.68 -11.35 7.26
N TYR A 55 10.77 -12.41 8.07
CA TYR A 55 11.96 -12.72 8.88
C TYR A 55 12.81 -13.87 8.31
N ILE A 56 12.65 -14.25 7.04
CA ILE A 56 13.52 -15.25 6.41
C ILE A 56 14.87 -14.57 6.10
N ASN A 57 15.84 -14.80 7.00
CA ASN A 57 17.25 -14.46 6.88
C ASN A 57 17.61 -12.98 6.71
N ALA A 58 17.53 -12.22 7.81
CA ALA A 58 18.51 -11.17 8.10
C ALA A 58 19.84 -11.77 8.65
N GLY A 59 20.26 -12.91 8.09
CA GLY A 59 21.48 -13.64 8.41
C GLY A 59 22.52 -13.47 7.30
N GLY A 60 22.79 -12.22 6.93
CA GLY A 60 24.03 -11.84 6.23
C GLY A 60 25.04 -11.38 7.27
N GLY A 61 25.71 -12.35 7.91
CA GLY A 61 26.72 -12.18 8.94
C GLY A 61 27.26 -13.53 9.37
#